data_AF-A0A1F8E0F8-F1
#
_entry.id   AF-A0A1F8E0F8-F1
#
_cell.length_a   1.000
_cell.length_b   1.000
_cell.length_c   1.000
_cell.angle_alpha   90.00
_cell.angle_beta   90.00
_cell.angle_gamma   90.00
#
_symmetry.space_group_name_H-M   'P 1'
#
loop_
_entity.id
_entity.type
_entity.pdbx_description
1 polymer ?
#
loop_
_entity_poly.entity_id
_entity_poly.type
_entity_poly.pdbx_seq_one_letter_code
_entity_poly.pdbx_strand_id
1 'polypeptide(L)'
;MEYFFQYIFSGIATIVTGTVAIAIYFHQKRNNKIQAARVLLTEIRTAEEQIGVIREKIITGDTSDMPNSVFQTNNWKKYAHLFVSNFDQDDLKLINSFYDYGELIEEFAKRESNYFWIATEERARITVQMIARFVDEEFHKIPQERDTNNIELKKQFFNVGMDNHNTPYSPKKTLKGIENRLSKIQTITTSSTGAKLKKLAKLDK
;
A
#
# COMPACT_ATOMS: atom_id res chain seq x y z
N MET A 1 -27.16 18.78 -64.47
CA MET A 1 -25.85 18.14 -64.24
C MET A 1 -25.26 18.53 -62.87
N GLU A 2 -25.29 19.80 -62.46
CA GLU A 2 -24.75 20.25 -61.15
C GLU A 2 -25.32 19.54 -59.92
N TYR A 3 -26.64 19.37 -59.84
CA TYR A 3 -27.27 18.73 -58.67
C TYR A 3 -26.81 17.29 -58.42
N PHE A 4 -26.50 16.53 -59.48
CA PHE A 4 -26.03 15.14 -59.34
C PHE A 4 -24.62 15.05 -58.74
N PHE A 5 -23.72 15.95 -59.14
CA PHE A 5 -22.38 16.06 -58.56
C PHE A 5 -22.44 16.49 -57.08
N GLN A 6 -23.39 17.36 -56.71
CA GLN A 6 -23.58 17.78 -55.32
C GLN A 6 -24.03 16.63 -54.41
N TYR A 7 -24.93 15.76 -54.87
CA TYR A 7 -25.35 14.57 -54.12
C TYR A 7 -24.23 13.53 -53.98
N ILE A 8 -23.47 13.28 -55.05
CA ILE A 8 -22.32 12.37 -55.01
C ILE A 8 -21.23 12.91 -54.06
N PHE A 9 -20.91 14.20 -54.14
CA PHE A 9 -19.92 14.83 -53.26
C PHE A 9 -20.35 14.74 -51.80
N SER A 10 -21.62 15.04 -51.49
CA SER A 10 -22.18 14.90 -50.14
C SER A 10 -22.12 13.45 -49.63
N GLY A 11 -22.50 12.47 -50.45
CA GLY A 11 -22.44 11.05 -50.09
C GLY A 11 -21.02 10.55 -49.82
N ILE A 12 -20.05 10.95 -50.66
CA ILE A 12 -18.63 10.64 -50.44
C ILE A 12 -18.14 11.30 -49.16
N ALA A 13 -18.50 12.56 -48.89
CA ALA A 13 -18.13 13.24 -47.65
C ALA A 13 -18.66 12.50 -46.41
N THR A 14 -19.89 11.98 -46.44
CA THR A 14 -20.48 11.19 -45.35
C THR A 14 -19.75 9.85 -45.16
N ILE A 15 -19.40 9.15 -46.23
CA ILE A 15 -18.63 7.90 -46.16
C ILE A 15 -17.23 8.14 -45.58
N VAL A 16 -16.56 9.22 -46.01
CA VAL A 16 -15.24 9.59 -45.49
C VAL A 16 -15.32 9.94 -44.00
N THR A 17 -16.28 10.78 -43.60
CA THR A 17 -16.45 11.12 -42.18
C THR A 17 -16.83 9.90 -41.32
N GLY A 18 -17.69 9.01 -41.81
CA GLY A 18 -18.01 7.74 -41.15
C GLY A 18 -16.79 6.84 -41.00
N THR A 19 -15.96 6.71 -42.04
CA THR A 19 -14.73 5.91 -42.02
C THR A 19 -13.70 6.51 -41.04
N VAL A 20 -13.54 7.83 -41.04
CA VAL A 20 -12.66 8.54 -40.08
C VAL A 20 -13.15 8.34 -38.65
N ALA A 21 -14.45 8.44 -38.38
CA ALA A 21 -15.01 8.20 -37.05
C ALA A 21 -14.74 6.76 -36.56
N ILE A 22 -14.90 5.76 -37.43
CA ILE A 22 -14.58 4.36 -37.13
C ILE A 22 -13.08 4.19 -36.85
N ALA A 23 -12.21 4.78 -37.67
CA ALA A 23 -10.77 4.73 -37.48
C ALA A 23 -10.35 5.36 -36.13
N ILE A 24 -10.93 6.51 -35.78
CA ILE A 24 -10.71 7.18 -34.49
C ILE A 24 -11.16 6.27 -33.34
N TYR A 25 -12.33 5.63 -33.43
CA TYR A 25 -12.82 4.73 -32.40
C TYR A 25 -11.86 3.56 -32.12
N PHE A 26 -11.38 2.89 -33.18
CA PHE A 26 -10.40 1.80 -33.01
C PHE A 26 -9.07 2.30 -32.45
N HIS A 27 -8.63 3.49 -32.87
CA HIS A 27 -7.40 4.10 -32.36
C HIS A 27 -7.51 4.44 -30.87
N GLN A 28 -8.64 5.04 -30.44
CA GLN A 28 -8.92 5.33 -29.04
C GLN A 28 -8.99 4.06 -28.20
N LYS A 29 -9.69 3.01 -28.66
CA LYS A 29 -9.77 1.73 -27.94
C LYS A 29 -8.40 1.10 -27.71
N ARG A 30 -7.54 1.13 -28.73
CA ARG A 30 -6.16 0.62 -28.62
C ARG A 30 -5.32 1.48 -27.65
N ASN A 31 -5.44 2.80 -27.73
CA ASN A 31 -4.71 3.71 -26.85
C ASN A 31 -5.16 3.55 -25.38
N ASN A 32 -6.45 3.41 -25.11
CA ASN A 32 -6.97 3.17 -23.76
C ASN A 32 -6.39 1.91 -23.14
N LYS A 33 -6.27 0.83 -23.92
CA LYS A 33 -5.66 -0.42 -23.45
C LYS A 33 -4.17 -0.25 -23.13
N ILE A 34 -3.42 0.47 -23.96
CA ILE A 34 -1.99 0.74 -23.73
C ILE A 34 -1.82 1.60 -22.48
N GLN A 35 -2.65 2.63 -22.31
CA GLN A 35 -2.63 3.49 -21.12
C GLN A 35 -2.94 2.69 -19.85
N ALA A 36 -3.96 1.85 -19.88
CA ALA A 36 -4.28 0.95 -18.76
C ALA A 36 -3.10 0.01 -18.43
N ALA A 37 -2.43 -0.54 -19.44
CA ALA A 37 -1.27 -1.42 -19.22
C ALA A 37 -0.09 -0.68 -18.57
N ARG A 38 0.13 0.59 -18.95
CA ARG A 38 1.15 1.44 -18.32
C ARG A 38 0.83 1.75 -16.87
N VAL A 39 -0.43 2.09 -16.58
CA VAL A 39 -0.89 2.34 -15.20
C VAL A 39 -0.66 1.10 -14.35
N LEU A 40 -1.10 -0.07 -14.80
CA LEU A 40 -0.89 -1.34 -14.08
C LEU A 40 0.59 -1.65 -13.88
N LEU A 41 1.44 -1.45 -14.90
CA LEU A 41 2.87 -1.73 -14.77
C LEU A 41 3.54 -0.80 -13.75
N THR A 42 3.23 0.49 -13.77
CA THR A 42 3.76 1.45 -12.78
C THR A 42 3.28 1.09 -11.38
N GLU A 43 1.99 0.77 -11.23
CA GLU A 43 1.42 0.36 -9.95
C GLU A 43 2.08 -0.91 -9.40
N ILE A 44 2.29 -1.93 -10.23
CA ILE A 44 2.99 -3.16 -9.85
C ILE A 44 4.43 -2.85 -9.42
N ARG A 45 5.16 -2.00 -10.15
CA ARG A 45 6.53 -1.60 -9.79
C ARG A 45 6.59 -0.89 -8.44
N THR A 46 5.73 0.11 -8.25
CA THR A 46 5.65 0.84 -6.98
C THR A 46 5.26 -0.11 -5.83
N ALA A 47 4.32 -1.02 -6.06
CA ALA A 47 3.94 -2.02 -5.07
C ALA A 47 5.10 -2.96 -4.72
N GLU A 48 5.86 -3.45 -5.72
CA GLU A 48 7.05 -4.27 -5.50
C GLU A 48 8.13 -3.53 -4.69
N GLU A 49 8.35 -2.24 -4.96
CA GLU A 49 9.26 -1.39 -4.18
C GLU A 49 8.79 -1.26 -2.72
N GLN A 50 7.51 -0.96 -2.49
CA GLN A 50 6.94 -0.87 -1.14
C GLN A 50 7.02 -2.21 -0.39
N ILE A 51 6.73 -3.32 -1.07
CA ILE A 51 6.88 -4.68 -0.52
C ILE A 51 8.35 -4.94 -0.15
N GLY A 52 9.29 -4.46 -0.96
CA GLY A 52 10.73 -4.50 -0.67
C GLY A 52 11.09 -3.77 0.63
N VAL A 53 10.58 -2.55 0.82
CA VAL A 53 10.77 -1.78 2.06
C VAL A 53 10.17 -2.50 3.27
N ILE A 54 8.95 -3.05 3.15
CA ILE A 54 8.31 -3.82 4.23
C ILE A 54 9.17 -5.05 4.59
N ARG A 55 9.70 -5.74 3.57
CA ARG A 55 10.57 -6.91 3.78
C ARG A 55 11.86 -6.53 4.52
N GLU A 56 12.49 -5.43 4.14
CA GLU A 56 13.70 -4.93 4.81
C GLU A 56 13.43 -4.57 6.28
N LYS A 57 12.34 -3.83 6.55
CA LYS A 57 11.93 -3.46 7.90
C LYS A 57 11.71 -4.67 8.81
N ILE A 58 11.09 -5.73 8.30
CA ILE A 58 10.88 -6.98 9.05
C ILE A 58 12.20 -7.69 9.35
N ILE A 59 13.13 -7.74 8.39
CA ILE A 59 14.45 -8.36 8.58
C ILE A 59 15.26 -7.60 9.63
N THR A 60 15.24 -6.27 9.59
CA THR A 60 15.97 -5.40 10.53
C THR A 60 15.30 -5.36 11.92
N GLY A 61 14.06 -5.85 12.04
CA GLY A 61 13.28 -5.80 13.27
C GLY A 61 12.78 -4.39 13.61
N ASP A 62 12.92 -3.43 12.69
CA ASP A 62 12.42 -2.07 12.84
C ASP A 62 11.01 -1.96 12.27
N THR A 63 10.03 -2.17 13.15
CA THR A 63 8.61 -2.10 12.79
C THR A 63 8.06 -0.68 12.94
N SER A 64 8.90 0.31 13.26
CA SER A 64 8.48 1.70 13.32
C SER A 64 8.18 2.22 11.91
N ASP A 65 7.08 2.96 11.78
CA ASP A 65 6.63 3.58 10.53
C ASP A 65 6.55 2.65 9.32
N MET A 66 5.84 1.52 9.45
CA MET A 66 5.53 0.69 8.28
C MET A 66 4.78 1.49 7.20
N PRO A 67 5.06 1.26 5.91
CA PRO A 67 4.29 1.86 4.82
C PRO A 67 2.80 1.60 5.00
N ASN A 68 2.01 2.66 5.07
CA ASN A 68 0.57 2.57 5.29
C ASN A 68 -0.22 2.14 4.04
N SER A 69 0.42 2.11 2.86
CA SER A 69 -0.20 1.70 1.61
C SER A 69 0.79 1.04 0.65
N VAL A 70 0.45 -0.16 0.17
CA VAL A 70 1.19 -0.89 -0.87
C VAL A 70 0.61 -0.56 -2.25
N PHE A 71 -0.72 -0.39 -2.33
CA PHE A 71 -1.43 -0.01 -3.55
C PHE A 71 -2.19 1.31 -3.37
N GLN A 72 -1.90 2.31 -4.21
CA GLN A 72 -2.60 3.61 -4.11
C GLN A 72 -4.09 3.55 -4.49
N THR A 73 -4.50 2.67 -5.43
CA THR A 73 -5.90 2.63 -5.90
C THR A 73 -6.37 1.24 -6.39
N ASN A 74 -5.53 0.20 -6.34
CA ASN A 74 -5.84 -1.16 -6.87
C ASN A 74 -6.57 -1.11 -8.23
N ASN A 75 -5.87 -0.66 -9.27
CA ASN A 75 -6.51 -0.51 -10.60
C ASN A 75 -6.70 -1.85 -11.32
N TRP A 76 -6.19 -2.96 -10.79
CA TRP A 76 -6.33 -4.27 -11.39
C TRP A 76 -7.79 -4.69 -11.51
N LYS A 77 -8.59 -4.55 -10.45
CA LYS A 77 -10.03 -4.87 -10.47
C LYS A 77 -10.77 -4.09 -11.57
N LYS A 78 -10.33 -2.85 -11.85
CA LYS A 78 -10.92 -1.99 -12.88
C LYS A 78 -10.52 -2.41 -14.30
N TYR A 79 -9.26 -2.73 -14.53
CA TYR A 79 -8.73 -2.96 -15.88
C TYR A 79 -8.56 -4.43 -16.26
N ALA A 80 -8.74 -5.38 -15.34
CA ALA A 80 -8.54 -6.82 -15.60
C ALA A 80 -9.27 -7.29 -16.87
N HIS A 81 -10.54 -6.88 -17.05
CA HIS A 81 -11.37 -7.24 -18.20
C HIS A 81 -10.76 -6.84 -19.56
N LEU A 82 -9.93 -5.80 -19.62
CA LEU A 82 -9.27 -5.37 -20.86
C LEU A 82 -8.12 -6.32 -21.27
N PHE A 83 -7.63 -7.12 -20.33
CA PHE A 83 -6.42 -7.93 -20.47
C PHE A 83 -6.65 -9.44 -20.38
N VAL A 84 -7.85 -9.90 -19.98
CA VAL A 84 -8.19 -11.34 -19.93
C VAL A 84 -7.89 -12.05 -21.25
N SER A 85 -8.10 -11.39 -22.39
CA SER A 85 -7.81 -11.98 -23.72
C SER A 85 -6.32 -12.11 -24.06
N ASN A 86 -5.42 -11.47 -23.29
CA ASN A 86 -3.99 -11.38 -23.60
C ASN A 86 -3.10 -12.21 -22.69
N PHE A 87 -3.66 -12.72 -21.60
CA PHE A 87 -2.97 -13.49 -20.60
C PHE A 87 -3.56 -14.89 -20.55
N ASP A 88 -2.72 -15.88 -20.31
CA ASP A 88 -3.20 -17.24 -20.03
C ASP A 88 -3.77 -17.33 -18.59
N GLN A 89 -4.38 -18.46 -18.26
CA GLN A 89 -5.01 -18.63 -16.94
C GLN A 89 -3.98 -18.54 -15.80
N ASP A 90 -2.75 -18.97 -16.04
CA ASP A 90 -1.67 -18.94 -15.05
C ASP A 90 -1.14 -17.52 -14.83
N ASP A 91 -0.96 -16.74 -15.89
CA ASP A 91 -0.63 -15.30 -15.85
C ASP A 91 -1.68 -14.53 -15.04
N LEU A 92 -2.97 -14.77 -15.33
CA LEU A 92 -4.06 -14.10 -14.61
C LEU A 92 -4.08 -14.50 -13.14
N LYS A 93 -3.85 -15.78 -12.83
CA LYS A 93 -3.74 -16.27 -11.46
C LYS A 93 -2.56 -15.64 -10.73
N LEU A 94 -1.43 -15.46 -11.41
CA LEU A 94 -0.23 -14.82 -10.85
C LEU A 94 -0.50 -13.35 -10.52
N ILE A 95 -1.09 -12.59 -11.44
CA ILE A 95 -1.44 -11.19 -11.19
C ILE A 95 -2.48 -11.07 -10.06
N ASN A 96 -3.55 -11.88 -10.10
CA ASN A 96 -4.55 -11.90 -9.04
C ASN A 96 -3.91 -12.18 -7.68
N SER A 97 -3.08 -13.22 -7.60
CA SER A 97 -2.41 -13.59 -6.34
C SER A 97 -1.50 -12.47 -5.83
N PHE A 98 -0.79 -11.77 -6.71
CA PHE A 98 0.03 -10.61 -6.32
C PHE A 98 -0.80 -9.49 -5.69
N TYR A 99 -1.91 -9.10 -6.33
CA TYR A 99 -2.81 -8.07 -5.80
C TYR A 99 -3.48 -8.51 -4.50
N ASP A 100 -3.94 -9.77 -4.41
CA ASP A 100 -4.56 -10.31 -3.20
C ASP A 100 -3.57 -10.38 -2.03
N TYR A 101 -2.35 -10.87 -2.26
CA TYR A 101 -1.32 -10.92 -1.22
C TYR A 101 -0.84 -9.52 -0.83
N GLY A 102 -0.68 -8.60 -1.78
CA GLY A 102 -0.28 -7.22 -1.49
C GLY A 102 -1.35 -6.45 -0.70
N GLU A 103 -2.64 -6.63 -1.01
CA GLU A 103 -3.77 -6.01 -0.27
C GLU A 103 -3.77 -6.50 1.19
N LEU A 104 -3.47 -7.78 1.39
CA LEU A 104 -3.38 -8.35 2.73
C LEU A 104 -2.11 -7.89 3.46
N ILE A 105 -0.96 -7.78 2.80
CA ILE A 105 0.27 -7.20 3.39
C ILE A 105 0.00 -5.75 3.83
N GLU A 106 -0.67 -4.96 2.99
CA GLU A 106 -1.08 -3.59 3.32
C GLU A 106 -1.97 -3.53 4.56
N GLU A 107 -2.98 -4.41 4.65
CA GLU A 107 -3.87 -4.47 5.81
C GLU A 107 -3.08 -4.77 7.10
N PHE A 108 -2.16 -5.74 7.06
CA PHE A 108 -1.34 -6.08 8.22
C PHE A 108 -0.34 -4.97 8.57
N ALA A 109 0.30 -4.35 7.58
CA ALA A 109 1.24 -3.25 7.78
C ALA A 109 0.55 -2.01 8.41
N LYS A 110 -0.63 -1.64 7.88
CA LYS A 110 -1.46 -0.57 8.44
C LYS A 110 -1.89 -0.88 9.86
N ARG A 111 -2.28 -2.13 10.13
CA ARG A 111 -2.68 -2.56 11.48
C ARG A 111 -1.50 -2.50 12.45
N GLU A 112 -0.32 -2.91 12.03
CA GLU A 112 0.91 -2.81 12.83
C GLU A 112 1.26 -1.36 13.18
N SER A 113 1.27 -0.49 12.18
CA SER A 113 1.48 0.96 12.34
C SER A 113 0.47 1.56 13.33
N ASN A 114 -0.81 1.23 13.19
CA ASN A 114 -1.84 1.70 14.13
C ASN A 114 -1.62 1.19 15.56
N TYR A 115 -1.25 -0.09 15.74
CA TYR A 115 -0.96 -0.63 17.07
C TYR A 115 0.23 0.07 17.73
N PHE A 116 1.27 0.36 16.96
CA PHE A 116 2.41 1.12 17.45
C PHE A 116 1.98 2.49 17.98
N TRP A 117 1.22 3.27 17.20
CA TRP A 117 0.78 4.61 17.60
C TRP A 117 -0.19 4.58 18.78
N ILE A 118 -1.20 3.70 18.75
CA ILE A 118 -2.18 3.57 19.85
C ILE A 118 -1.49 3.14 21.14
N ALA A 119 -0.61 2.13 21.09
CA ALA A 119 0.11 1.68 22.26
C ALA A 119 1.05 2.77 22.81
N THR A 120 1.68 3.54 21.93
CA THR A 120 2.56 4.66 22.32
C THR A 120 1.75 5.78 22.98
N GLU A 121 0.61 6.16 22.40
CA GLU A 121 -0.28 7.19 22.95
C GLU A 121 -0.84 6.77 24.33
N GLU A 122 -1.37 5.55 24.42
CA GLU A 122 -1.94 5.04 25.68
C GLU A 122 -0.88 4.89 26.77
N ARG A 123 0.34 4.47 26.40
CA ARG A 123 1.47 4.45 27.35
C ARG A 123 1.83 5.84 27.83
N ALA A 124 1.92 6.82 26.93
CA ALA A 124 2.20 8.20 27.30
C ALA A 124 1.12 8.75 28.24
N ARG A 125 -0.16 8.46 27.93
CA ARG A 125 -1.32 8.82 28.76
C ARG A 125 -1.21 8.23 30.17
N ILE A 126 -1.02 6.91 30.29
CA ILE A 126 -0.90 6.24 31.60
C ILE A 126 0.32 6.72 32.37
N THR A 127 1.45 6.93 31.69
CA THR A 127 2.68 7.48 32.27
C THR A 127 2.43 8.82 32.93
N VAL A 128 1.83 9.77 32.20
CA VAL A 128 1.53 11.10 32.73
C VAL A 128 0.53 11.02 33.88
N GLN A 129 -0.48 10.14 33.80
CA GLN A 129 -1.44 9.93 34.90
C GLN A 129 -0.78 9.38 36.15
N MET A 130 0.11 8.39 36.02
CA MET A 130 0.83 7.81 37.16
C MET A 130 1.77 8.83 37.81
N ILE A 131 2.46 9.65 37.00
CA ILE A 131 3.26 10.78 37.50
C ILE A 131 2.37 11.79 38.24
N ALA A 132 1.23 12.17 37.67
CA ALA A 132 0.31 13.11 38.30
C ALA A 132 -0.24 12.59 39.64
N ARG A 133 -0.63 11.32 39.71
CA ARG A 133 -1.05 10.66 40.97
C ARG A 133 0.07 10.65 42.00
N PHE A 134 1.28 10.33 41.58
CA PHE A 134 2.44 10.35 42.47
C PHE A 134 2.70 11.76 43.02
N VAL A 135 2.64 12.79 42.18
CA VAL A 135 2.77 14.18 42.61
C VAL A 135 1.66 14.52 43.60
N ASP A 136 0.41 14.18 43.30
CA ASP A 136 -0.73 14.46 44.18
C ASP A 136 -0.60 13.78 45.56
N GLU A 137 -0.23 12.50 45.60
CA GLU A 137 0.00 11.73 46.83
C GLU A 137 1.10 12.35 47.72
N GLU A 138 2.19 12.82 47.14
CA GLU A 138 3.30 13.40 47.90
C GLU A 138 3.04 14.86 48.32
N PHE A 139 2.23 15.61 47.56
CA PHE A 139 1.87 16.99 47.92
C PHE A 139 0.85 17.07 49.05
N HIS A 140 -0.03 16.08 49.21
CA HIS A 140 -0.99 15.98 50.33
C HIS A 140 -0.34 15.63 51.67
N LYS A 141 0.92 15.18 51.70
CA LYS A 141 1.67 14.94 52.93
C LYS A 141 2.22 16.24 53.51
N ILE A 142 2.19 16.35 54.84
CA ILE A 142 2.75 17.47 55.61
C ILE A 142 4.25 17.58 55.28
N PRO A 143 4.84 18.77 55.06
CA PRO A 143 6.22 18.92 54.59
C PRO A 143 7.30 18.17 55.40
N GLN A 144 7.07 17.86 56.68
CA GLN A 144 7.97 17.11 57.55
C GLN A 144 7.91 15.57 57.36
N GLU A 145 6.86 15.04 56.71
CA GLU A 145 6.69 13.61 56.40
C GLU A 145 7.07 13.26 54.95
N ARG A 146 7.51 14.25 54.16
CA ARG A 146 7.98 14.02 52.79
C ARG A 146 9.34 13.34 52.83
N ASP A 147 9.32 12.02 52.70
CA ASP A 147 10.53 11.21 52.57
C ASP A 147 11.16 11.40 51.18
N THR A 148 12.16 12.28 51.10
CA THR A 148 12.93 12.55 49.89
C THR A 148 13.63 11.32 49.32
N ASN A 149 14.03 10.36 50.17
CA ASN A 149 14.65 9.11 49.71
C ASN A 149 13.61 8.19 49.04
N ASN A 150 12.38 8.15 49.56
CA ASN A 150 11.28 7.38 48.96
C ASN A 150 10.87 7.93 47.58
N ILE A 151 10.88 9.25 47.43
CA ILE A 151 10.62 9.93 46.15
C ILE A 151 11.69 9.56 45.12
N GLU A 152 12.96 9.54 45.51
CA GLU A 152 14.08 9.23 44.62
C GLU A 152 14.12 7.74 44.23
N LEU A 153 13.86 6.84 45.18
CA LEU A 153 13.67 5.41 44.92
C LEU A 153 12.51 5.14 43.96
N LYS A 154 11.34 5.77 44.18
CA LYS A 154 10.18 5.63 43.28
C LYS A 154 10.46 6.18 41.89
N LYS A 155 11.16 7.31 41.77
CA LYS A 155 11.63 7.83 40.47
C LYS A 155 12.56 6.84 39.78
N GLN A 156 13.50 6.23 40.50
CA GLN A 156 14.38 5.21 39.95
C GLN A 156 13.60 3.97 39.50
N PHE A 157 12.67 3.45 40.31
CA PHE A 157 11.81 2.33 39.90
C PHE A 157 10.95 2.65 38.69
N PHE A 158 10.44 3.88 38.61
CA PHE A 158 9.68 4.34 37.46
C PHE A 158 10.56 4.37 36.20
N ASN A 159 11.75 4.97 36.28
CA ASN A 159 12.69 5.03 35.16
C ASN A 159 13.15 3.63 34.74
N VAL A 160 13.55 2.77 35.69
CA VAL A 160 13.98 1.39 35.42
C VAL A 160 12.85 0.55 34.83
N GLY A 161 11.63 0.69 35.34
CA GLY A 161 10.46 -0.02 34.80
C GLY A 161 10.11 0.46 33.39
N MET A 162 10.20 1.77 33.13
CA MET A 162 9.95 2.35 31.82
C MET A 162 11.03 1.97 30.82
N ASP A 163 12.31 2.08 31.18
CA ASP A 163 13.44 1.76 30.31
C ASP A 163 13.51 0.25 29.98
N ASN A 164 13.30 -0.62 30.97
CA ASN A 164 13.35 -2.08 30.78
C ASN A 164 12.12 -2.65 30.04
N HIS A 165 10.98 -1.95 30.09
CA HIS A 165 9.76 -2.37 29.41
C HIS A 165 9.39 -1.46 28.23
N ASN A 166 10.32 -0.61 27.77
CA ASN A 166 10.13 0.29 26.63
C ASN A 166 10.12 -0.43 25.27
N THR A 167 9.80 -1.72 25.23
CA THR A 167 9.61 -2.42 23.97
C THR A 167 8.27 -1.98 23.39
N PRO A 168 8.21 -1.41 22.17
CA PRO A 168 6.93 -1.08 21.54
C PRO A 168 6.04 -2.31 21.51
N TYR A 169 4.75 -2.13 21.83
CA TYR A 169 3.80 -3.22 21.73
C TYR A 169 3.57 -3.53 20.26
N SER A 170 4.16 -4.63 19.80
CA SER A 170 3.95 -5.18 18.46
C SER A 170 3.26 -6.54 18.58
N PRO A 171 2.03 -6.68 18.06
CA PRO A 171 1.37 -7.98 18.04
C PRO A 171 2.14 -8.96 17.16
N LYS A 172 2.65 -10.06 17.73
CA LYS A 172 3.33 -11.13 16.96
C LYS A 172 2.49 -11.70 15.81
N LYS A 173 1.16 -11.57 15.87
CA LYS A 173 0.22 -12.06 14.86
C LYS A 173 0.27 -11.27 13.55
N THR A 174 0.44 -9.94 13.62
CA THR A 174 0.52 -9.07 12.43
C THR A 174 1.84 -9.30 11.72
N LEU A 175 2.96 -9.30 12.44
CA LEU A 175 4.28 -9.59 11.89
C LEU A 175 4.37 -10.97 11.23
N LYS A 176 3.95 -12.03 11.95
CA LYS A 176 3.91 -13.39 11.39
C LYS A 176 2.97 -13.50 10.18
N GLY A 177 1.90 -12.70 10.17
CA GLY A 177 0.98 -12.57 9.05
C GLY A 177 1.67 -12.01 7.81
N ILE A 178 2.48 -10.96 7.97
CA ILE A 178 3.24 -10.33 6.89
C ILE A 178 4.33 -11.29 6.39
N GLU A 179 5.13 -11.89 7.28
CA GLU A 179 6.21 -12.83 6.93
C GLU A 179 5.72 -14.00 6.06
N ASN A 180 4.62 -14.64 6.46
CA ASN A 180 4.04 -15.77 5.73
C ASN A 180 3.52 -15.39 4.33
N ARG A 181 3.18 -14.12 4.11
CA ARG A 181 2.66 -13.62 2.83
C ARG A 181 3.80 -13.10 1.95
N LEU A 182 4.80 -12.46 2.54
CA LEU A 182 6.01 -12.02 1.87
C LEU A 182 6.82 -13.15 1.25
N SER A 183 6.75 -14.36 1.81
CA SER A 183 7.39 -15.55 1.24
C SER A 183 6.62 -16.14 0.05
N LYS A 184 5.33 -15.81 -0.09
CA LYS A 184 4.44 -16.31 -1.15
C LYS A 184 4.27 -15.34 -2.32
N ILE A 185 4.50 -14.05 -2.08
CA ILE A 185 4.37 -13.03 -3.12
C ILE A 185 5.54 -13.13 -4.10
N GLN A 186 5.21 -13.30 -5.38
CA GLN A 186 6.18 -13.36 -6.47
C GLN A 186 6.25 -12.00 -7.16
N THR A 187 7.45 -11.62 -7.61
CA THR A 187 7.65 -10.41 -8.41
C THR A 187 7.12 -10.63 -9.83
N ILE A 188 6.15 -9.81 -10.22
CA ILE A 188 5.57 -9.84 -11.57
C ILE A 188 6.58 -9.27 -12.56
N THR A 189 7.29 -8.19 -12.23
CA THR A 189 8.10 -7.44 -13.22
C THR A 189 9.25 -8.24 -13.84
N THR A 190 9.74 -9.26 -13.13
CA THR A 190 10.80 -10.20 -13.56
C THR A 190 10.24 -11.49 -14.16
N SER A 191 8.94 -11.73 -14.05
CA SER A 191 8.27 -12.93 -14.58
C SER A 191 7.98 -12.82 -16.09
N SER A 192 7.64 -13.95 -16.71
CA SER A 192 7.13 -14.01 -18.09
C SER A 192 5.86 -13.16 -18.26
N THR A 193 4.99 -13.14 -17.25
CA THR A 193 3.78 -12.30 -17.21
C THR A 193 4.13 -10.81 -17.22
N GLY A 194 5.19 -10.40 -16.51
CA GLY A 194 5.71 -9.03 -16.55
C GLY A 194 6.24 -8.63 -17.92
N ALA A 195 6.93 -9.54 -18.63
CA ALA A 195 7.37 -9.30 -20.00
C ALA A 195 6.19 -9.12 -20.96
N LYS A 196 5.15 -9.97 -20.86
CA LYS A 196 3.90 -9.83 -21.61
C LYS A 196 3.24 -8.46 -21.33
N LEU A 197 3.20 -8.02 -20.08
CA LEU A 197 2.65 -6.72 -19.69
C LEU A 197 3.46 -5.53 -20.24
N LYS A 198 4.80 -5.59 -20.20
CA LYS A 198 5.69 -4.57 -20.80
C LYS A 198 5.48 -4.43 -22.31
N LYS A 199 5.32 -5.55 -23.01
CA LYS A 199 4.98 -5.58 -24.43
C LYS A 199 3.64 -4.92 -24.72
N LEU A 200 2.61 -5.18 -23.90
CA LEU A 200 1.29 -4.54 -24.02
C LEU A 200 1.34 -3.03 -23.75
N ALA A 201 2.20 -2.59 -22.83
CA ALA A 201 2.41 -1.18 -22.51
C ALA A 201 3.24 -0.41 -23.58
N LYS A 202 3.75 -1.12 -24.60
CA LYS A 202 4.72 -0.62 -25.59
C LYS A 202 5.94 0.04 -24.91
N LEU A 203 6.46 -0.60 -23.88
CA LEU A 203 7.64 -0.15 -23.15
C LEU A 203 8.90 -0.98 -23.47
N ASP A 204 8.78 -2.02 -24.29
CA ASP A 204 9.93 -2.65 -24.94
C ASP A 204 10.40 -1.76 -26.09
N LYS A 205 11.48 -1.01 -25.85
CA LYS A 205 12.34 -0.41 -26.87
C LYS A 205 13.76 -0.90 -26.63
#